data_AF-A0A2E8IC66-F1
#
_entry.id   AF-A0A2E8IC66-F1
#
_cell.length_a   1.000
_cell.length_b   1.000
_cell.length_c   1.000
_cell.angle_alpha   90.00
_cell.angle_beta   90.00
_cell.angle_gamma   90.00
#
_symmetry.space_group_name_H-M   'P 1'
#
loop_
_entity.id
_entity.type
_entity.pdbx_description
1 polymer ?
#
loop_
_entity_poly.entity_id
_entity_poly.type
_entity_poly.pdbx_seq_one_letter_code
_entity_poly.pdbx_strand_id
1 'polypeptide(L)'
;TKQQWNPEIQAAFEAEEPDALIDRFDNTISDGSLINSLNLSRLFVIGTGSTASASELTIIGLQPYIDVQTVGTTTVGKFQASITLYDSDSFRRNDETLNPSHFYAIQPLVYTYANADDIIGPPAGITPDFELREDISNLGTLGAPDEPLLSLALDQILGRSYSSKSKAGTVFELFGERENQNATYQRMYIKDLPDSLK
;
A
#
# COMPACT_ATOMS: atom_id res chain seq x y z
N THR A 1 -10.24 -2.45 -10.10
CA THR A 1 -10.69 -3.16 -8.88
C THR A 1 -12.12 -2.75 -8.56
N LYS A 2 -12.74 -3.37 -7.56
CA LYS A 2 -14.08 -3.00 -7.09
C LYS A 2 -14.00 -2.62 -5.61
N GLN A 3 -14.64 -1.52 -5.24
CA GLN A 3 -14.75 -1.05 -3.87
C GLN A 3 -15.90 -1.79 -3.16
N GLN A 4 -15.69 -2.12 -1.88
CA GLN A 4 -16.67 -2.75 -1.01
C GLN A 4 -16.79 -1.93 0.28
N TRP A 5 -17.88 -1.18 0.37
CA TRP A 5 -18.17 -0.28 1.49
C TRP A 5 -19.01 -0.97 2.57
N ASN A 6 -19.24 -0.28 3.68
CA ASN A 6 -20.24 -0.72 4.64
C ASN A 6 -21.66 -0.74 4.01
N PRO A 7 -22.62 -1.50 4.57
CA PRO A 7 -23.91 -1.72 3.91
C PRO A 7 -24.69 -0.45 3.56
N GLU A 8 -24.61 0.57 4.41
CA GLU A 8 -25.33 1.83 4.23
C GLU A 8 -24.80 2.62 3.02
N ILE A 9 -23.48 2.83 2.94
CA ILE A 9 -22.86 3.57 1.83
C ILE A 9 -22.83 2.73 0.56
N GLN A 10 -22.63 1.41 0.67
CA GLN A 10 -22.70 0.48 -0.44
C GLN A 10 -24.07 0.57 -1.15
N ALA A 11 -25.16 0.51 -0.39
CA ALA A 11 -26.52 0.61 -0.95
C ALA A 11 -26.78 1.97 -1.61
N ALA A 12 -26.22 3.06 -1.07
CA ALA A 12 -26.33 4.39 -1.67
C ALA A 12 -25.62 4.44 -3.04
N PHE A 13 -24.38 3.95 -3.13
CA PHE A 13 -23.68 3.87 -4.42
C PHE A 13 -24.40 2.97 -5.41
N GLU A 14 -24.88 1.79 -4.99
CA GLU A 14 -25.60 0.88 -5.88
C GLU A 14 -26.90 1.48 -6.44
N ALA A 15 -27.58 2.33 -5.66
CA ALA A 15 -28.84 2.96 -6.07
C ALA A 15 -28.61 4.19 -6.97
N GLU A 16 -27.58 4.98 -6.71
CA GLU A 16 -27.40 6.30 -7.33
C GLU A 16 -26.28 6.34 -8.37
N GLU A 17 -25.14 5.70 -8.12
CA GLU A 17 -23.94 5.75 -8.96
C GLU A 17 -23.14 4.42 -8.90
N PRO A 18 -23.68 3.32 -9.43
CA PRO A 18 -23.07 1.99 -9.28
C PRO A 18 -21.70 1.87 -9.92
N ASP A 19 -21.42 2.67 -10.96
CA ASP A 19 -20.11 2.71 -11.61
C ASP A 19 -19.02 3.32 -10.71
N ALA A 20 -19.37 4.12 -9.70
CA ALA A 20 -18.41 4.67 -8.73
C ALA A 20 -17.74 3.60 -7.84
N LEU A 21 -18.34 2.41 -7.76
CA LEU A 21 -17.77 1.26 -7.07
C LEU A 21 -16.65 0.58 -7.88
N ILE A 22 -16.46 0.94 -9.16
CA ILE A 22 -15.51 0.30 -10.05
C ILE A 22 -14.30 1.21 -10.26
N ASP A 23 -13.16 0.84 -9.69
CA ASP A 23 -11.90 1.50 -9.99
C ASP A 23 -11.35 0.98 -11.32
N ARG A 24 -11.32 1.86 -12.33
CA ARG A 24 -10.72 1.57 -13.64
C ARG A 24 -9.33 2.17 -13.70
N PHE A 25 -8.43 1.52 -14.44
CA PHE A 25 -7.17 2.15 -14.84
C PHE A 25 -7.45 3.15 -15.94
N ASP A 26 -7.03 4.39 -15.73
CA ASP A 26 -6.99 5.39 -16.78
C ASP A 26 -5.95 5.00 -17.85
N ASN A 27 -6.17 5.47 -19.08
CA ASN A 27 -5.19 5.34 -20.17
C ASN A 27 -4.37 6.63 -20.37
N THR A 28 -4.63 7.66 -19.56
CA THR A 28 -3.94 8.94 -19.57
C THR A 28 -3.50 9.34 -18.17
N ILE A 29 -2.46 10.17 -18.08
CA ILE A 29 -2.05 10.82 -16.84
C ILE A 29 -2.75 12.19 -16.70
N SER A 30 -2.53 12.88 -15.58
CA SER A 30 -3.26 14.11 -15.22
C SER A 30 -3.17 15.27 -16.22
N ASP A 31 -2.17 15.27 -17.12
CA ASP A 31 -2.02 16.28 -18.17
C ASP A 31 -2.66 15.88 -19.52
N GLY A 32 -3.31 14.71 -19.57
CA GLY A 32 -3.95 14.15 -20.77
C GLY A 32 -3.02 13.33 -21.66
N SER A 33 -1.73 13.22 -21.35
CA SER A 33 -0.79 12.36 -22.08
C SER A 33 -1.15 10.89 -21.89
N LEU A 34 -1.01 10.09 -22.96
CA LEU A 34 -1.22 8.65 -22.90
C LEU A 34 -0.20 7.99 -21.97
N ILE A 35 -0.64 6.99 -21.21
CA ILE A 35 0.25 6.15 -20.40
C ILE A 35 1.04 5.23 -21.31
N ASN A 36 2.37 5.24 -21.15
CA ASN A 36 3.26 4.30 -21.85
C ASN A 36 2.99 2.87 -21.35
N SER A 37 2.92 1.92 -22.29
CA SER A 37 2.73 0.50 -21.97
C SER A 37 3.98 -0.31 -22.32
N LEU A 38 4.40 -1.16 -21.38
CA LEU A 38 5.49 -2.13 -21.57
C LEU A 38 5.00 -3.45 -22.18
N ASN A 39 3.68 -3.64 -22.29
CA ASN A 39 3.04 -4.86 -22.82
C ASN A 39 3.59 -6.17 -22.22
N LEU A 40 3.81 -6.18 -20.90
CA LEU A 40 4.34 -7.33 -20.17
C LEU A 40 3.23 -8.35 -19.93
N SER A 41 3.53 -9.63 -20.10
CA SER A 41 2.65 -10.74 -19.70
C SER A 41 2.95 -11.29 -18.30
N ARG A 42 4.09 -10.87 -17.72
CA ARG A 42 4.58 -11.30 -16.41
C ARG A 42 5.23 -10.15 -15.66
N LEU A 43 5.02 -10.10 -14.35
CA LEU A 43 5.60 -9.14 -13.42
C LEU A 43 6.16 -9.88 -12.20
N PHE A 44 7.40 -9.56 -11.81
CA PHE A 44 7.95 -9.93 -10.51
C PHE A 44 7.90 -8.72 -9.57
N VAL A 45 7.33 -8.90 -8.38
CA VAL A 45 7.23 -7.87 -7.35
C VAL A 45 8.10 -8.26 -6.17
N ILE A 46 9.07 -7.41 -5.85
CA ILE A 46 9.86 -7.54 -4.62
C ILE A 46 9.06 -6.84 -3.50
N GLY A 47 8.61 -7.63 -2.51
CA GLY A 47 7.79 -7.16 -1.39
C GLY A 47 8.23 -7.77 -0.07
N THR A 48 8.10 -7.02 1.01
CA THR A 48 8.51 -7.43 2.36
C THR A 48 7.39 -7.20 3.37
N GLY A 49 7.66 -7.49 4.65
CA GLY A 49 6.74 -7.17 5.75
C GLY A 49 6.44 -5.68 5.95
N SER A 50 7.05 -4.79 5.16
CA SER A 50 6.69 -3.36 5.11
C SER A 50 5.79 -3.00 3.91
N THR A 51 5.54 -3.93 2.99
CA THR A 51 4.65 -3.72 1.84
C THR A 51 3.19 -3.76 2.32
N ALA A 52 2.44 -2.69 2.08
CA ALA A 52 1.08 -2.52 2.58
C ALA A 52 0.24 -1.65 1.63
N SER A 53 -1.09 -1.69 1.77
CA SER A 53 -2.01 -0.71 1.16
C SER A 53 -1.94 -0.71 -0.38
N ALA A 54 -1.76 0.44 -1.02
CA ALA A 54 -1.76 0.58 -2.48
C ALA A 54 -0.79 -0.39 -3.21
N SER A 55 0.31 -0.78 -2.58
CA SER A 55 1.23 -1.78 -3.14
C SER A 55 0.62 -3.18 -3.18
N GLU A 56 -0.10 -3.60 -2.13
CA GLU A 56 -0.83 -4.87 -2.11
C GLU A 56 -2.02 -4.84 -3.08
N LEU A 57 -2.72 -3.70 -3.18
CA LEU A 57 -3.76 -3.47 -4.19
C LEU A 57 -3.22 -3.68 -5.60
N THR A 58 -2.01 -3.16 -5.88
CA THR A 58 -1.39 -3.30 -7.20
C THR A 58 -1.09 -4.77 -7.52
N ILE A 59 -0.55 -5.52 -6.56
CA ILE A 59 -0.26 -6.96 -6.72
C ILE A 59 -1.56 -7.71 -7.02
N ILE A 60 -2.57 -7.58 -6.15
CA ILE A 60 -3.84 -8.32 -6.25
C ILE A 60 -4.67 -7.88 -7.46
N GLY A 61 -4.66 -6.60 -7.78
CA GLY A 61 -5.42 -6.01 -8.88
C GLY A 61 -4.90 -6.44 -10.26
N LEU A 62 -3.61 -6.79 -10.39
CA LEU A 62 -3.00 -7.24 -11.64
C LEU A 62 -3.12 -8.76 -11.88
N GLN A 63 -3.27 -9.56 -10.82
CA GLN A 63 -3.35 -11.03 -10.90
C GLN A 63 -4.37 -11.58 -11.92
N PRO A 64 -5.57 -10.98 -12.10
CA PRO A 64 -6.52 -11.46 -13.11
C PRO A 64 -6.08 -11.26 -14.56
N TYR A 65 -5.05 -10.42 -14.79
CA TYR A 65 -4.69 -9.94 -16.12
C TYR A 65 -3.32 -10.42 -16.60
N ILE A 66 -2.36 -10.59 -15.68
CA ILE A 66 -0.99 -11.01 -15.99
C ILE A 66 -0.46 -11.96 -14.91
N ASP A 67 0.62 -12.68 -15.23
CA ASP A 67 1.33 -13.54 -14.27
C ASP A 67 2.11 -12.66 -13.29
N VAL A 68 1.62 -12.52 -12.05
CA VAL A 68 2.29 -11.76 -10.98
C VAL A 68 2.94 -12.73 -10.02
N GLN A 69 4.26 -12.66 -9.92
CA GLN A 69 5.08 -13.44 -9.00
C GLN A 69 5.68 -12.51 -7.94
N THR A 70 5.85 -13.01 -6.72
CA THR A 70 6.29 -12.23 -5.56
C THR A 70 7.56 -12.80 -4.94
N VAL A 71 8.48 -11.90 -4.59
CA VAL A 71 9.79 -12.23 -4.00
C VAL A 71 9.96 -11.46 -2.70
N GLY A 72 10.43 -12.11 -1.64
CA GLY A 72 10.76 -11.45 -0.38
C GLY A 72 10.09 -12.09 0.82
N THR A 73 9.29 -11.35 1.59
CA THR A 73 8.59 -11.89 2.77
C THR A 73 7.11 -11.52 2.74
N THR A 74 6.29 -12.21 3.53
CA THR A 74 4.86 -11.92 3.65
C THR A 74 4.61 -10.44 3.92
N THR A 75 3.68 -9.85 3.16
CA THR A 75 3.29 -8.43 3.27
C THR A 75 2.41 -8.18 4.50
N VAL A 76 1.95 -6.93 4.71
CA VAL A 76 1.22 -6.55 5.93
C VAL A 76 -0.22 -7.08 5.99
N GLY A 77 -0.93 -7.16 4.87
CA GLY A 77 -2.36 -7.50 4.83
C GLY A 77 -3.29 -6.31 5.01
N LYS A 78 -2.85 -5.10 4.62
CA LYS A 78 -3.66 -3.88 4.67
C LYS A 78 -4.37 -3.68 3.32
N PHE A 79 -5.51 -4.34 3.16
CA PHE A 79 -6.35 -4.27 1.95
C PHE A 79 -7.52 -3.27 2.05
N GLN A 80 -7.48 -2.41 3.07
CA GLN A 80 -8.44 -1.33 3.25
C GLN A 80 -7.90 -0.03 2.64
N ALA A 81 -8.81 0.75 2.05
CA ALA A 81 -8.55 2.11 1.64
C ALA A 81 -8.99 3.09 2.72
N SER A 82 -8.38 4.28 2.68
CA SER A 82 -8.71 5.39 3.58
C SER A 82 -8.99 6.66 2.81
N ILE A 83 -9.92 7.45 3.32
CA ILE A 83 -10.10 8.85 2.90
C ILE A 83 -9.49 9.76 3.95
N THR A 84 -9.09 10.97 3.57
CA THR A 84 -8.59 11.97 4.52
C THR A 84 -9.66 13.02 4.74
N LEU A 85 -10.06 13.22 6.00
CA LEU A 85 -11.06 14.19 6.42
C LEU A 85 -10.37 15.39 7.07
N TYR A 86 -10.61 16.56 6.51
CA TYR A 86 -10.16 17.85 7.05
C TYR A 86 -11.26 18.49 7.90
N ASP A 87 -10.88 19.38 8.82
CA ASP A 87 -11.85 20.20 9.55
C ASP A 87 -12.38 21.32 8.65
N SER A 88 -13.41 21.00 7.89
CA SER A 88 -14.17 21.88 7.01
C SER A 88 -15.58 21.31 6.81
N ASP A 89 -16.53 22.11 6.34
CA ASP A 89 -17.93 21.68 6.14
C ASP A 89 -18.05 20.52 5.12
N SER A 90 -17.21 20.51 4.08
CA SER A 90 -17.13 19.41 3.11
C SER A 90 -16.08 18.34 3.43
N PHE A 91 -15.38 18.45 4.56
CA PHE A 91 -14.24 17.62 4.95
C PHE A 91 -13.05 17.61 3.97
N ARG A 92 -12.91 18.63 3.12
CA ARG A 92 -11.90 18.73 2.07
C ARG A 92 -10.86 19.80 2.35
N ARG A 93 -9.64 19.59 1.84
CA ARG A 93 -8.53 20.54 2.02
C ARG A 93 -8.74 21.86 1.28
N ASN A 94 -9.48 21.87 0.18
CA ASN A 94 -9.68 23.04 -0.68
C ASN A 94 -11.04 23.72 -0.45
N ASP A 95 -11.60 23.54 0.74
CA ASP A 95 -12.84 24.17 1.20
C ASP A 95 -12.55 25.56 1.78
N GLU A 96 -13.41 26.54 1.51
CA GLU A 96 -13.29 27.90 2.05
C GLU A 96 -13.51 27.96 3.57
N THR A 97 -14.21 26.97 4.12
CA THR A 97 -14.49 26.81 5.56
C THR A 97 -13.39 26.06 6.31
N LEU A 98 -12.31 25.66 5.61
CA LEU A 98 -11.19 24.95 6.21
C LEU A 98 -10.64 25.73 7.41
N ASN A 99 -10.59 25.09 8.57
CA ASN A 99 -10.00 25.66 9.77
C ASN A 99 -8.46 25.68 9.66
N PRO A 100 -7.81 26.85 9.48
CA PRO A 100 -6.36 26.91 9.31
C PRO A 100 -5.58 26.66 10.61
N SER A 101 -6.26 26.61 11.76
CA SER A 101 -5.65 26.36 13.06
C SER A 101 -5.50 24.87 13.38
N HIS A 102 -6.07 23.98 12.57
CA HIS A 102 -5.97 22.54 12.76
C HIS A 102 -4.86 21.93 11.88
N PHE A 103 -3.86 21.35 12.55
CA PHE A 103 -2.67 20.75 11.91
C PHE A 103 -2.76 19.23 11.75
N TYR A 104 -3.92 18.65 12.04
CA TYR A 104 -4.20 17.21 11.96
C TYR A 104 -5.41 16.96 11.08
N ALA A 105 -5.42 15.81 10.41
CA ALA A 105 -6.56 15.29 9.64
C ALA A 105 -6.88 13.87 10.11
N ILE A 106 -8.13 13.45 9.96
CA ILE A 106 -8.57 12.09 10.32
C ILE A 106 -8.48 11.22 9.06
N GLN A 107 -7.95 10.01 9.18
CA GLN A 107 -7.79 9.08 8.06
C GLN A 107 -8.51 7.74 8.35
N PRO A 108 -9.86 7.71 8.31
CA PRO A 108 -10.59 6.47 8.56
C PRO A 108 -10.38 5.45 7.44
N LEU A 109 -10.39 4.17 7.78
CA LEU A 109 -10.52 3.08 6.82
C LEU A 109 -11.99 2.98 6.41
N VAL A 110 -12.28 3.01 5.11
CA VAL A 110 -13.65 3.20 4.63
C VAL A 110 -14.18 2.10 3.72
N TYR A 111 -13.32 1.40 2.99
CA TYR A 111 -13.71 0.29 2.13
C TYR A 111 -12.58 -0.72 1.96
N THR A 112 -12.94 -1.93 1.54
CA THR A 112 -12.01 -2.96 1.07
C THR A 112 -12.08 -3.06 -0.45
N TYR A 113 -11.01 -3.53 -1.10
CA TYR A 113 -11.03 -3.74 -2.54
C TYR A 113 -11.03 -5.22 -2.91
N ALA A 114 -11.74 -5.53 -4.00
CA ALA A 114 -11.68 -6.81 -4.68
C ALA A 114 -11.09 -6.65 -6.08
N ASN A 115 -10.38 -7.66 -6.59
CA ASN A 115 -9.91 -7.68 -7.97
C ASN A 115 -11.03 -8.03 -8.96
N ALA A 116 -10.69 -8.19 -10.24
CA ALA A 116 -11.66 -8.49 -11.28
C ALA A 116 -12.38 -9.84 -11.12
N ASP A 117 -11.75 -10.77 -10.40
CA ASP A 117 -12.28 -12.10 -10.07
C ASP A 117 -12.98 -12.13 -8.70
N ASP A 118 -13.30 -10.95 -8.15
CA ASP A 118 -13.94 -10.76 -6.84
C ASP A 118 -13.12 -11.29 -5.64
N ILE A 119 -11.80 -11.43 -5.81
CA ILE A 119 -10.87 -11.81 -4.73
C ILE A 119 -10.50 -10.58 -3.92
N ILE A 120 -10.73 -10.64 -2.61
CA ILE A 120 -10.34 -9.63 -1.62
C ILE A 120 -8.93 -9.95 -1.09
N GLY A 121 -8.16 -8.91 -0.78
CA GLY A 121 -6.82 -9.09 -0.22
C GLY A 121 -6.80 -9.84 1.13
N PRO A 122 -5.77 -10.69 1.38
CA PRO A 122 -5.67 -11.47 2.60
C PRO A 122 -5.31 -10.58 3.81
N PRO A 123 -6.04 -10.66 4.94
CA PRO A 123 -5.68 -9.94 6.17
C PRO A 123 -4.32 -10.33 6.77
N ALA A 124 -3.82 -11.52 6.43
CA ALA A 124 -2.51 -12.01 6.87
C ALA A 124 -1.35 -11.55 5.94
N GLY A 125 -1.64 -10.77 4.90
CA GLY A 125 -0.68 -10.43 3.87
C GLY A 125 -0.57 -11.47 2.76
N ILE A 126 0.09 -11.07 1.69
CA ILE A 126 0.41 -11.87 0.51
C ILE A 126 1.67 -12.65 0.83
N THR A 127 1.57 -13.98 0.87
CA THR A 127 2.73 -14.88 0.99
C THR A 127 3.57 -14.81 -0.28
N PRO A 128 4.91 -14.67 -0.19
CA PRO A 128 5.76 -14.61 -1.36
C PRO A 128 5.81 -15.97 -2.08
N ASP A 129 5.85 -15.95 -3.40
CA ASP A 129 6.12 -17.16 -4.22
C ASP A 129 7.56 -17.64 -3.99
N PHE A 130 8.48 -16.70 -3.80
CA PHE A 130 9.89 -16.95 -3.53
C PHE A 130 10.34 -16.20 -2.27
N GLU A 131 10.44 -16.93 -1.16
CA GLU A 131 10.81 -16.33 0.12
C GLU A 131 12.31 -16.05 0.23
N LEU A 132 12.65 -14.79 0.53
CA LEU A 132 13.98 -14.38 0.96
C LEU A 132 13.85 -13.18 1.89
N ARG A 133 14.46 -13.27 3.08
CA ARG A 133 14.53 -12.16 4.02
C ARG A 133 15.79 -11.34 3.76
N GLU A 134 15.68 -10.02 3.88
CA GLU A 134 16.84 -9.13 3.88
C GLU A 134 17.79 -9.46 5.04
N ASP A 135 19.10 -9.36 4.77
CA ASP A 135 20.16 -9.48 5.75
C ASP A 135 20.89 -8.14 5.81
N ILE A 136 20.83 -7.47 6.97
CA ILE A 136 21.48 -6.16 7.16
C ILE A 136 22.99 -6.19 6.92
N SER A 137 23.62 -7.36 7.05
CA SER A 137 25.05 -7.55 6.78
C SER A 137 25.36 -7.74 5.29
N ASN A 138 24.33 -7.93 4.47
CA ASN A 138 24.43 -8.19 3.04
C ASN A 138 23.22 -7.62 2.27
N LEU A 139 22.93 -6.33 2.43
CA LEU A 139 21.84 -5.67 1.68
C LEU A 139 22.19 -5.44 0.20
N GLY A 140 23.48 -5.34 -0.14
CA GLY A 140 23.91 -4.96 -1.48
C GLY A 140 23.59 -3.49 -1.81
N THR A 141 23.51 -3.17 -3.10
CA THR A 141 23.16 -1.84 -3.61
C THR A 141 21.90 -1.97 -4.47
N LEU A 142 20.85 -1.20 -4.17
CA LEU A 142 19.58 -1.26 -4.92
C LEU A 142 19.81 -1.11 -6.43
N GLY A 143 19.24 -2.05 -7.19
CA GLY A 143 19.36 -2.09 -8.65
C GLY A 143 20.64 -2.76 -9.17
N ALA A 144 21.60 -3.08 -8.30
CA ALA A 144 22.75 -3.91 -8.69
C ALA A 144 22.28 -5.36 -8.86
N PRO A 145 22.61 -6.08 -9.96
CA PRO A 145 22.11 -7.44 -10.20
C PRO A 145 22.49 -8.49 -9.15
N ASP A 146 23.47 -8.18 -8.29
CA ASP A 146 23.94 -8.98 -7.17
C ASP A 146 23.30 -8.60 -5.82
N GLU A 147 22.42 -7.58 -5.78
CA GLU A 147 21.56 -7.29 -4.62
C GLU A 147 20.62 -8.49 -4.36
N PRO A 148 20.47 -8.99 -3.12
CA PRO A 148 19.92 -10.34 -2.91
C PRO A 148 18.51 -10.59 -3.42
N LEU A 149 17.56 -9.67 -3.21
CA LEU A 149 16.17 -9.85 -3.63
C LEU A 149 16.04 -9.71 -5.15
N LEU A 150 16.74 -8.73 -5.73
CA LEU A 150 16.81 -8.58 -7.18
C LEU A 150 17.51 -9.77 -7.86
N SER A 151 18.59 -10.27 -7.28
CA SER A 151 19.33 -11.43 -7.79
C SER A 151 18.43 -12.67 -7.81
N LEU A 152 17.69 -12.93 -6.73
CA LEU A 152 16.69 -13.99 -6.69
C LEU A 152 15.61 -13.79 -7.76
N ALA A 153 15.05 -12.58 -7.89
CA ALA A 153 14.05 -12.29 -8.92
C ALA A 153 14.59 -12.55 -10.34
N LEU A 154 15.83 -12.13 -10.63
CA LEU A 154 16.49 -12.38 -11.92
C LEU A 154 16.72 -13.88 -12.16
N ASP A 155 17.11 -14.64 -11.13
CA ASP A 155 17.24 -16.08 -11.25
C ASP A 155 15.91 -16.76 -11.58
N GLN A 156 14.80 -16.34 -10.93
CA GLN A 156 13.47 -16.87 -11.25
C GLN A 156 12.98 -16.46 -12.64
N ILE A 157 13.24 -15.22 -13.06
CA ILE A 157 12.95 -14.75 -14.42
C ILE A 157 13.69 -15.61 -15.47
N LEU A 158 14.94 -15.97 -15.18
CA LEU A 158 15.81 -16.73 -16.09
C LEU A 158 15.67 -18.25 -15.95
N GLY A 159 14.78 -18.75 -15.08
CA GLY A 159 14.56 -20.18 -14.84
C GLY A 159 15.76 -20.89 -14.21
N ARG A 160 16.60 -20.17 -13.47
CA ARG A 160 17.79 -20.72 -12.79
C ARG A 160 17.39 -21.31 -11.45
N SER A 161 18.02 -22.43 -11.10
CA SER A 161 17.86 -22.99 -9.76
C SER A 161 18.46 -22.04 -8.73
N TYR A 162 17.61 -21.42 -7.92
CA TYR A 162 18.06 -20.61 -6.80
C TYR A 162 18.64 -21.53 -5.72
N SER A 163 19.96 -21.50 -5.55
CA SER A 163 20.61 -22.13 -4.40
C SER A 163 20.44 -21.19 -3.21
N SER A 164 19.41 -21.40 -2.41
CA SER A 164 19.24 -20.72 -1.12
C SER A 164 20.50 -20.95 -0.28
N LYS A 165 21.35 -19.94 -0.18
CA LYS A 165 22.47 -19.88 0.77
C LYS A 165 22.15 -19.02 1.99
N SER A 166 20.87 -18.72 2.24
CA SER A 166 20.48 -17.88 3.36
C SER A 166 20.36 -18.75 4.62
N LYS A 167 21.32 -18.60 5.54
CA LYS A 167 21.02 -18.73 6.97
C LYS A 167 19.88 -17.75 7.21
N ALA A 168 18.78 -18.18 7.84
CA ALA A 168 17.68 -17.31 8.19
C ALA A 168 18.25 -15.98 8.74
N GLY A 169 18.07 -14.89 8.01
CA GLY A 169 18.56 -13.57 8.41
C GLY A 169 18.09 -13.28 9.82
N THR A 170 18.90 -12.55 10.60
CA THR A 170 18.51 -12.23 11.98
C THR A 170 17.19 -11.45 11.96
N VAL A 171 16.19 -11.96 12.70
CA VAL A 171 14.94 -11.23 12.91
C VAL A 171 15.25 -10.10 13.88
N PHE A 172 15.21 -8.87 13.37
CA PHE A 172 15.25 -7.68 14.21
C PHE A 172 13.82 -7.36 14.64
N GLU A 173 13.57 -7.36 15.95
CA GLU A 173 12.35 -6.80 16.49
C GLU A 173 12.47 -5.28 16.56
N LEU A 174 11.41 -4.58 16.16
CA LEU A 174 11.33 -3.14 16.35
C LEU A 174 11.29 -2.85 17.85
N PHE A 175 12.43 -2.45 18.42
CA PHE A 175 12.51 -2.06 19.84
C PHE A 175 11.88 -0.67 20.09
N GLY A 176 11.72 0.13 19.04
CA GLY A 176 10.90 1.34 19.04
C GLY A 176 11.44 2.46 18.16
N GLU A 177 10.70 3.55 18.10
CA GLU A 177 11.01 4.70 17.26
C GLU A 177 11.86 5.74 18.01
N ARG A 178 12.51 6.64 17.27
CA ARG A 178 13.42 7.67 17.81
C ARG A 178 12.83 8.49 18.96
N GLU A 179 11.52 8.74 18.91
CA GLU A 179 10.79 9.54 19.89
C GLU A 179 10.11 8.71 20.99
N ASN A 180 10.27 7.38 21.01
CA ASN A 180 9.55 6.51 21.96
C ASN A 180 9.91 6.74 23.44
N GLN A 181 11.03 7.42 23.70
CA GLN A 181 11.47 7.84 25.03
C GLN A 181 10.84 9.17 25.48
N ASN A 182 10.16 9.87 24.58
CA ASN A 182 9.56 11.15 24.89
C ASN A 182 8.26 10.93 25.68
N ALA A 183 8.05 11.67 26.76
CA ALA A 183 6.78 11.68 27.49
C ALA A 183 5.60 12.13 26.61
N THR A 184 5.93 12.74 25.47
CA THR A 184 4.98 13.15 24.44
C THR A 184 4.88 12.19 23.25
N TYR A 185 5.43 10.99 23.32
CA TYR A 185 5.32 10.02 22.24
C TYR A 185 3.86 9.63 21.97
N GLN A 186 3.45 9.65 20.69
CA GLN A 186 2.12 9.28 20.20
C GLN A 186 0.90 10.04 20.78
N ARG A 187 1.07 11.12 21.54
CA ARG A 187 -0.08 11.98 21.90
C ARG A 187 -0.22 13.14 20.92
N MET A 188 -1.46 13.52 20.64
CA MET A 188 -1.80 14.71 19.87
C MET A 188 -1.85 15.90 20.81
N TYR A 189 -1.15 16.98 20.49
CA TYR A 189 -1.20 18.25 21.23
C TYR A 189 -1.62 19.36 20.29
N ILE A 190 -2.38 20.30 20.82
CA ILE A 190 -2.54 21.59 20.16
C ILE A 190 -1.33 22.43 20.57
N LYS A 191 -0.54 22.88 19.59
CA LYS A 191 0.68 23.66 19.84
C LYS A 191 0.38 25.02 20.46
N ASP A 192 -0.78 25.59 20.12
CA ASP A 192 -1.33 26.82 20.65
C ASP A 192 -2.83 26.63 20.91
N LEU A 193 -3.38 27.19 22.00
CA LEU A 193 -4.83 27.19 22.21
C LEU A 193 -5.52 27.93 21.04
N PRO A 194 -6.66 27.41 20.52
CA PRO A 194 -7.49 28.15 19.57
C PRO A 194 -7.76 29.56 20.10
N ASP A 195 -7.73 30.57 19.24
CA ASP A 195 -7.88 31.98 19.66
C ASP A 195 -9.23 32.26 20.35
N SER A 196 -10.23 31.40 20.15
CA SER A 196 -11.52 31.43 20.86
C SER A 196 -11.45 31.00 22.33
N LEU A 197 -10.34 30.41 22.76
CA LEU A 197 -10.09 29.91 24.11
C LEU A 197 -8.93 30.64 24.82
N LYS A 198 -8.34 31.66 24.18
CA LYS A 198 -7.40 32.60 24.81
C LYS A 198 -8.16 33.78 25.40
#